data_AF-A0A7J7WGL9-F1
#
_entry.id   AF-A0A7J7WGL9-F1
#
_cell.length_a   1.000
_cell.length_b   1.000
_cell.length_c   1.000
_cell.angle_alpha   90.00
_cell.angle_beta   90.00
_cell.angle_gamma   90.00
#
_symmetry.space_group_name_H-M   'P 1'
#
loop_
_entity.id
_entity.type
_entity.pdbx_description
1 polymer ?
#
loop_
_entity_poly.entity_id
_entity_poly.type
_entity_poly.pdbx_seq_one_letter_code
_entity_poly.pdbx_strand_id
1 'polypeptide(L)'
;MLRGPGPGLLLLAAVSLGMAVPSAATWRGKRQAQQMMLPPSPVAVSQNKPGCFDNGNHYQINQQWERTYLGNTLVCTCYGGSRGFNCESKPEAEETCFDKYTGNTYRVGDTYERPKDSMIWDCTCIGAGRRRISCTIANRCHEGGQSYKIGDTWRRPHETGGYMLECVCLGNGKGEWTCKPIAEKCFDHAAGTSYVVGETWEKPYQGWMMVDCTCLGEGSGRITCTSRNRCNDQDTRTSYRIGDTWSKKDNRGNLLQCICTGNGRGEWKCERHASLQTTSTGSGTVTDVRMAVFQPQPHPQPPPYGHCITDSGVIYSVGMQWLKTQGNKQMLCTCLGNGVSCQETGLPYLLTVLNIFL
;
A
#
# COMPACT_ATOMS: atom_id res chain seq x y z
N MET A 1 -9.75 -9.77 57.87
CA MET A 1 -9.45 -10.46 59.14
C MET A 1 -8.33 -11.46 58.88
N LEU A 2 -7.33 -11.57 59.80
CA LEU A 2 -6.22 -12.54 59.77
C LEU A 2 -5.30 -12.50 58.52
N ARG A 3 -4.07 -13.02 58.56
CA ARG A 3 -2.97 -12.93 59.56
C ARG A 3 -1.66 -13.30 58.81
N GLY A 4 -0.53 -12.66 59.11
CA GLY A 4 0.80 -13.11 58.61
C GLY A 4 1.40 -14.23 59.47
N PRO A 5 2.75 -14.44 59.51
CA PRO A 5 3.82 -13.68 58.83
C PRO A 5 4.94 -14.57 58.21
N GLY A 6 6.07 -13.98 57.76
CA GLY A 6 7.32 -14.75 57.54
C GLY A 6 8.42 -14.05 56.71
N PRO A 7 9.25 -13.16 57.29
CA PRO A 7 10.41 -12.58 56.60
C PRO A 7 11.70 -13.38 56.87
N GLY A 8 12.42 -13.75 55.80
CA GLY A 8 13.74 -14.39 55.90
C GLY A 8 14.88 -13.37 55.92
N LEU A 9 15.49 -13.12 57.09
CA LEU A 9 16.81 -12.51 57.16
C LEU A 9 17.87 -13.54 56.77
N LEU A 10 18.88 -13.11 56.00
CA LEU A 10 20.22 -13.72 56.01
C LEU A 10 21.28 -12.61 55.98
N LEU A 11 22.43 -12.90 56.58
CA LEU A 11 23.35 -11.90 57.13
C LEU A 11 24.47 -11.49 56.16
N LEU A 12 24.95 -10.26 56.34
CA LEU A 12 26.25 -9.82 55.84
C LEU A 12 27.37 -10.58 56.56
N ALA A 13 28.37 -11.06 55.82
CA ALA A 13 29.61 -11.58 56.36
C ALA A 13 30.80 -10.99 55.58
N ALA A 14 31.40 -9.93 56.11
CA ALA A 14 32.67 -9.40 55.62
C ALA A 14 33.82 -10.09 56.36
N VAL A 15 34.77 -10.67 55.62
CA VAL A 15 35.99 -11.27 56.20
C VAL A 15 37.21 -10.61 55.56
N SER A 16 37.81 -9.68 56.29
CA SER A 16 39.12 -9.10 55.99
C SER A 16 40.23 -9.89 56.69
N LEU A 17 41.19 -10.41 55.94
CA LEU A 17 42.46 -10.92 56.45
C LEU A 17 43.61 -10.24 55.68
N GLY A 18 44.71 -9.96 56.37
CA GLY A 18 45.86 -9.28 55.78
C GLY A 18 47.14 -9.51 56.57
N MET A 19 48.27 -9.14 55.95
CA MET A 19 49.66 -9.39 56.41
C MET A 19 50.06 -10.88 56.42
N ALA A 20 51.32 -11.27 56.18
CA ALA A 20 52.57 -10.52 56.26
C ALA A 20 53.60 -10.91 55.17
N VAL A 21 54.80 -10.31 55.23
CA VAL A 21 55.92 -10.44 54.27
C VAL A 21 57.21 -10.84 54.99
N PRO A 22 58.06 -11.68 54.38
CA PRO A 22 59.52 -11.54 54.41
C PRO A 22 60.06 -11.31 52.98
N SER A 23 60.89 -10.31 52.65
CA SER A 23 62.17 -9.84 53.20
C SER A 23 63.35 -10.80 52.98
N ALA A 24 64.54 -10.39 52.55
CA ALA A 24 65.00 -9.14 51.94
C ALA A 24 66.44 -9.31 51.39
N ALA A 25 66.86 -8.52 50.40
CA ALA A 25 68.29 -8.34 50.07
C ALA A 25 68.60 -6.92 49.54
N THR A 26 69.31 -6.18 50.39
CA THR A 26 70.08 -4.94 50.15
C THR A 26 70.91 -4.93 48.83
N TRP A 27 71.32 -3.78 48.28
CA TRP A 27 72.44 -2.98 48.82
C TRP A 27 72.34 -1.44 48.62
N ARG A 28 72.66 -0.76 49.73
CA ARG A 28 73.12 0.63 50.00
C ARG A 28 73.41 1.57 48.81
N GLY A 29 72.94 2.82 48.92
CA GLY A 29 73.53 4.01 48.29
C GLY A 29 73.91 5.09 49.32
N LYS A 30 74.50 6.22 48.88
CA LYS A 30 74.75 7.44 49.70
C LYS A 30 75.09 8.67 48.82
N ARG A 31 74.43 9.82 49.10
CA ARG A 31 74.89 11.25 49.18
C ARG A 31 76.01 11.74 48.22
N GLN A 32 76.06 12.98 47.70
CA GLN A 32 75.43 14.29 48.03
C GLN A 32 75.56 15.21 46.75
N ALA A 33 75.20 16.50 46.62
CA ALA A 33 74.72 17.57 47.51
C ALA A 33 73.80 18.57 46.73
N GLN A 34 74.02 19.89 46.84
CA GLN A 34 73.37 21.00 46.10
C GLN A 34 74.43 22.02 45.65
N GLN A 35 74.22 22.75 44.54
CA GLN A 35 74.90 24.01 44.23
C GLN A 35 74.08 24.90 43.26
N MET A 36 74.48 26.16 43.08
CA MET A 36 73.63 27.27 42.60
C MET A 36 73.79 27.63 41.10
N MET A 37 72.89 28.48 40.60
CA MET A 37 72.81 28.97 39.21
C MET A 37 73.95 29.91 38.80
N LEU A 38 74.34 29.82 37.51
CA LEU A 38 74.72 30.93 36.62
C LEU A 38 74.41 30.49 35.16
N PRO A 39 74.22 31.42 34.20
CA PRO A 39 73.51 31.13 32.95
C PRO A 39 74.39 30.62 31.80
N PRO A 40 73.85 29.81 30.87
CA PRO A 40 74.49 29.52 29.59
C PRO A 40 74.40 30.73 28.62
N SER A 41 75.50 31.03 27.94
CA SER A 41 75.54 32.02 26.84
C SER A 41 74.64 31.62 25.65
N PRO A 42 74.15 32.57 24.84
CA PRO A 42 73.27 32.26 23.71
C PRO A 42 73.98 31.40 22.65
N VAL A 43 73.39 30.24 22.34
CA VAL A 43 73.83 29.39 21.23
C VAL A 43 73.46 30.07 19.91
N ALA A 44 74.42 30.17 18.99
CA ALA A 44 74.24 30.87 17.73
C ALA A 44 73.14 30.23 16.84
N VAL A 45 72.29 31.08 16.26
CA VAL A 45 71.25 30.65 15.30
C VAL A 45 71.92 30.20 14.01
N SER A 46 71.95 28.89 13.76
CA SER A 46 72.45 28.32 12.50
C SER A 46 71.44 28.54 11.37
N GLN A 47 71.55 29.70 10.72
CA GLN A 47 70.75 30.06 9.54
C GLN A 47 71.18 29.24 8.31
N ASN A 48 70.63 28.04 8.13
CA ASN A 48 70.25 27.47 6.82
C ASN A 48 69.67 26.04 6.95
N LYS A 49 68.40 25.94 7.36
CA LYS A 49 67.55 24.79 7.01
C LYS A 49 66.21 25.31 6.47
N PRO A 50 65.81 24.96 5.23
CA PRO A 50 64.56 25.41 4.65
C PRO A 50 63.38 24.63 5.24
N GLY A 51 62.70 25.23 6.20
CA GLY A 51 61.58 24.62 6.91
C GLY A 51 60.92 25.60 7.88
N CYS A 52 60.13 25.07 8.79
CA CYS A 52 59.41 25.82 9.82
C CYS A 52 59.77 25.29 11.21
N PHE A 53 59.75 26.16 12.22
CA PHE A 53 59.95 25.77 13.62
C PHE A 53 58.69 26.08 14.44
N ASP A 54 58.15 25.08 15.14
CA ASP A 54 57.01 25.19 16.06
C ASP A 54 57.30 24.36 17.31
N ASN A 55 57.13 24.93 18.50
CA ASN A 55 57.42 24.31 19.80
C ASN A 55 58.76 23.54 19.90
N GLY A 56 59.81 24.04 19.25
CA GLY A 56 61.16 23.44 19.27
C GLY A 56 61.40 22.33 18.23
N ASN A 57 60.36 21.86 17.54
CA ASN A 57 60.48 20.90 16.43
C ASN A 57 60.76 21.62 15.10
N HIS A 58 61.44 20.95 14.17
CA HIS A 58 61.67 21.42 12.80
C HIS A 58 60.85 20.61 11.80
N TYR A 59 60.03 21.30 11.01
CA TYR A 59 59.14 20.74 10.00
C TYR A 59 59.63 21.11 8.59
N GLN A 60 59.63 20.14 7.67
CA GLN A 60 60.00 20.37 6.27
C GLN A 60 58.92 21.17 5.54
N ILE A 61 59.27 21.79 4.41
CA ILE A 61 58.28 22.46 3.54
C ILE A 61 57.23 21.43 3.07
N ASN A 62 55.96 21.83 3.09
CA ASN A 62 54.77 21.00 2.86
C ASN A 62 54.53 19.89 3.91
N GLN A 63 55.34 19.78 4.96
CA GLN A 63 55.03 18.87 6.07
C GLN A 63 53.82 19.41 6.86
N GLN A 64 52.94 18.48 7.24
CA GLN A 64 51.82 18.75 8.14
C GLN A 64 52.03 18.10 9.51
N TRP A 65 51.47 18.70 10.56
CA TRP A 65 51.43 18.16 11.92
C TRP A 65 50.17 18.57 12.66
N GLU A 66 49.77 17.79 13.66
CA GLU A 66 48.67 18.14 14.55
C GLU A 66 49.18 18.93 15.76
N ARG A 67 48.44 19.97 16.16
CA ARG A 67 48.74 20.83 17.31
C ARG A 67 47.46 21.14 18.07
N THR A 68 47.41 20.81 19.36
CA THR A 68 46.28 21.22 20.21
C THR A 68 46.38 22.70 20.58
N TYR A 69 45.28 23.43 20.47
CA TYR A 69 45.16 24.83 20.91
C TYR A 69 43.81 25.04 21.59
N LEU A 70 43.83 25.47 22.86
CA LEU A 70 42.63 25.64 23.72
C LEU A 70 41.69 24.42 23.76
N GLY A 71 42.24 23.21 23.62
CA GLY A 71 41.52 21.94 23.58
C GLY A 71 41.21 21.41 22.17
N ASN A 72 41.17 22.28 21.16
CA ASN A 72 40.87 21.90 19.78
C ASN A 72 42.13 21.44 19.02
N THR A 73 42.00 20.43 18.17
CA THR A 73 43.10 20.00 17.27
C THR A 73 43.15 20.88 16.03
N LEU A 74 44.31 21.48 15.77
CA LEU A 74 44.63 22.16 14.53
C LEU A 74 45.53 21.26 13.67
N VAL A 75 45.39 21.32 12.35
CA VAL A 75 46.37 20.81 11.38
C VAL A 75 47.21 21.99 10.89
N CYS A 76 48.49 21.97 11.22
CA CYS A 76 49.46 22.96 10.79
C CYS A 76 50.19 22.51 9.53
N THR A 77 50.45 23.42 8.59
CA THR A 77 51.16 23.17 7.31
C THR A 77 52.32 24.15 7.16
N CYS A 78 53.53 23.66 6.90
CA CYS A 78 54.71 24.49 6.67
C CYS A 78 54.84 24.96 5.22
N TYR A 79 55.02 26.28 5.01
CA TYR A 79 55.29 26.89 3.70
C TYR A 79 56.74 27.38 3.53
N GLY A 80 57.62 27.06 4.49
CA GLY A 80 59.04 27.37 4.49
C GLY A 80 59.40 28.68 5.21
N GLY A 81 60.69 28.85 5.51
CA GLY A 81 61.18 29.83 6.49
C GLY A 81 60.87 31.31 6.22
N SER A 82 60.52 31.69 4.99
CA SER A 82 60.07 33.06 4.63
C SER A 82 58.55 33.25 4.69
N ARG A 83 57.77 32.17 4.75
CA ARG A 83 56.30 32.19 4.78
C ARG A 83 55.71 31.64 6.10
N GLY A 84 56.52 30.98 6.92
CA GLY A 84 56.09 30.34 8.16
C GLY A 84 55.14 29.17 7.90
N PHE A 85 54.20 28.97 8.83
CA PHE A 85 53.20 27.91 8.78
C PHE A 85 51.81 28.48 9.09
N ASN A 86 50.77 27.93 8.46
CA ASN A 86 49.37 28.17 8.84
C ASN A 86 48.86 26.99 9.67
N CYS A 87 47.89 27.21 10.54
CA CYS A 87 47.19 26.16 11.28
C CYS A 87 45.68 26.33 11.14
N GLU A 88 45.01 25.32 10.58
CA GLU A 88 43.56 25.30 10.38
C GLU A 88 42.92 24.32 11.36
N SER A 89 41.70 24.60 11.81
CA SER A 89 40.97 23.67 12.69
C SER A 89 40.71 22.36 11.96
N LYS A 90 41.17 21.24 12.53
CA LYS A 90 40.79 19.91 12.04
C LYS A 90 39.27 19.81 12.15
N PRO A 91 38.52 19.54 11.06
CA PRO A 91 37.08 19.33 11.18
C PRO A 91 36.85 18.16 12.13
N GLU A 92 35.96 18.35 13.09
CA GLU A 92 35.58 17.30 14.03
C GLU A 92 34.95 16.14 13.23
N ALA A 93 35.33 14.91 13.55
CA ALA A 93 34.90 13.76 12.76
C ALA A 93 33.37 13.61 12.84
N GLU A 94 32.69 13.64 11.69
CA GLU A 94 31.22 13.60 11.58
C GLU A 94 30.62 12.58 12.57
N GLU A 95 29.79 13.04 13.52
CA GLU A 95 29.18 12.12 14.47
C GLU A 95 28.31 11.11 13.73
N THR A 96 28.48 9.85 14.08
CA THR A 96 27.84 8.72 13.42
C THR A 96 27.37 7.71 14.46
N CYS A 97 26.15 7.21 14.28
CA CYS A 97 25.57 6.20 15.13
C CYS A 97 25.72 4.82 14.48
N PHE A 98 26.40 3.90 15.15
CA PHE A 98 26.45 2.50 14.75
C PHE A 98 25.30 1.72 15.40
N ASP A 99 24.39 1.16 14.60
CA ASP A 99 23.32 0.31 15.13
C ASP A 99 23.74 -1.16 15.13
N LYS A 100 24.03 -1.67 16.33
CA LYS A 100 24.36 -3.08 16.60
C LYS A 100 23.33 -4.09 16.11
N TYR A 101 22.09 -3.68 15.82
CA TYR A 101 21.03 -4.57 15.33
C TYR A 101 21.00 -4.70 13.80
N THR A 102 21.39 -3.66 13.05
CA THR A 102 21.44 -3.69 11.58
C THR A 102 22.85 -3.83 11.03
N GLY A 103 23.88 -3.60 11.86
CA GLY A 103 25.28 -3.57 11.45
C GLY A 103 25.69 -2.31 10.70
N ASN A 104 24.77 -1.35 10.54
CA ASN A 104 24.97 -0.14 9.74
C ASN A 104 25.43 1.04 10.59
N THR A 105 26.11 1.98 9.93
CA THR A 105 26.52 3.28 10.47
C THR A 105 25.72 4.39 9.81
N TYR A 106 25.06 5.21 10.61
CA TYR A 106 24.17 6.30 10.20
C TYR A 106 24.76 7.66 10.60
N ARG A 107 24.53 8.71 9.81
CA ARG A 107 24.90 10.12 10.10
C ARG A 107 23.92 10.75 11.08
N VAL A 108 24.31 11.82 11.78
CA VAL A 108 23.37 12.60 12.61
C VAL A 108 22.21 13.11 11.75
N GLY A 109 20.98 12.90 12.21
CA GLY A 109 19.75 13.26 11.49
C GLY A 109 19.15 12.12 10.65
N ASP A 110 19.92 11.07 10.32
CA ASP A 110 19.40 9.92 9.57
C ASP A 110 18.25 9.23 10.31
N THR A 111 17.10 9.11 9.64
CA THR A 111 15.96 8.31 10.07
C THR A 111 15.91 7.00 9.31
N TYR A 112 15.74 5.86 10.00
CA TYR A 112 15.74 4.54 9.37
C TYR A 112 14.79 3.56 10.06
N GLU A 113 14.37 2.54 9.33
CA GLU A 113 13.51 1.47 9.84
C GLU A 113 14.35 0.33 10.42
N ARG A 114 13.96 -0.18 11.60
CA ARG A 114 14.58 -1.35 12.21
C ARG A 114 13.53 -2.42 12.56
N PRO A 115 13.47 -3.54 11.81
CA PRO A 115 12.74 -4.73 12.23
C PRO A 115 13.34 -5.30 13.53
N LYS A 116 12.50 -5.50 14.56
CA LYS A 116 12.87 -6.12 15.83
C LYS A 116 11.61 -6.66 16.54
N ASP A 117 11.67 -7.90 17.04
CA ASP A 117 10.59 -8.56 17.81
C ASP A 117 9.22 -8.55 17.07
N SER A 118 9.23 -8.83 15.75
CA SER A 118 8.05 -8.76 14.86
C SER A 118 7.36 -7.37 14.80
N MET A 119 8.08 -6.31 15.14
CA MET A 119 7.67 -4.92 14.97
C MET A 119 8.72 -4.13 14.19
N ILE A 120 8.29 -3.15 13.39
CA ILE A 120 9.22 -2.16 12.81
C ILE A 120 9.31 -0.97 13.77
N TRP A 121 10.53 -0.61 14.14
CA TRP A 121 10.84 0.57 14.93
C TRP A 121 11.34 1.69 14.02
N ASP A 122 10.81 2.90 14.19
CA ASP A 122 11.36 4.11 13.57
C ASP A 122 12.53 4.60 14.42
N CYS A 123 13.73 4.58 13.86
CA CYS A 123 14.97 4.98 14.51
C CYS A 123 15.51 6.29 13.96
N THR A 124 16.28 7.01 14.78
CA THR A 124 16.98 8.25 14.40
C THR A 124 18.35 8.31 15.07
N CYS A 125 19.38 8.65 14.32
CA CYS A 125 20.69 8.99 14.87
C CYS A 125 20.69 10.44 15.40
N ILE A 126 20.86 10.60 16.71
CA ILE A 126 20.80 11.91 17.39
C ILE A 126 22.17 12.57 17.56
N GLY A 127 23.27 11.80 17.60
CA GLY A 127 24.63 12.37 17.59
C GLY A 127 24.91 13.40 18.69
N ALA A 128 24.51 13.11 19.93
CA ALA A 128 24.67 14.03 21.08
C ALA A 128 25.96 13.75 21.87
N GLY A 129 27.14 13.93 21.26
CA GLY A 129 28.47 13.69 21.85
C GLY A 129 28.77 12.23 22.20
N ARG A 130 27.87 11.32 21.81
CA ARG A 130 27.76 9.95 22.35
C ARG A 130 27.17 8.95 21.36
N ARG A 131 27.06 9.30 20.06
CA ARG A 131 26.54 8.39 19.01
C ARG A 131 25.15 7.82 19.33
N ARG A 132 24.31 8.60 20.02
CA ARG A 132 23.03 8.16 20.57
C ARG A 132 22.03 7.86 19.44
N ILE A 133 21.48 6.65 19.45
CA ILE A 133 20.29 6.27 18.67
C ILE A 133 19.06 6.45 19.57
N SER A 134 17.97 6.99 19.02
CA SER A 134 16.62 6.90 19.60
C SER A 134 15.74 6.09 18.65
N CYS A 135 14.83 5.27 19.18
CA CYS A 135 13.85 4.58 18.34
C CYS A 135 12.49 4.52 19.03
N THR A 136 11.41 4.51 18.25
CA THR A 136 10.03 4.47 18.74
C THR A 136 9.17 3.53 17.89
N ILE A 137 8.07 3.06 18.49
CA ILE A 137 6.95 2.40 17.81
C ILE A 137 5.69 3.29 17.77
N ALA A 138 5.69 4.43 18.45
CA ALA A 138 4.49 5.28 18.62
C ALA A 138 3.94 5.84 17.30
N ASN A 139 4.78 5.90 16.26
CA ASN A 139 4.47 6.39 14.92
C ASN A 139 3.91 5.29 13.98
N ARG A 140 3.69 4.06 14.48
CA ARG A 140 3.23 2.91 13.70
C ARG A 140 2.11 2.17 14.39
N CYS A 141 1.25 1.55 13.57
CA CYS A 141 0.20 0.67 14.01
C CYS A 141 0.65 -0.78 13.84
N HIS A 142 0.43 -1.61 14.86
CA HIS A 142 0.88 -3.00 14.87
C HIS A 142 -0.33 -3.95 14.98
N GLU A 143 -0.45 -4.87 14.01
CA GLU A 143 -1.45 -5.94 14.02
C GLU A 143 -0.85 -7.17 13.31
N GLY A 144 -1.11 -8.38 13.81
CA GLY A 144 -0.74 -9.64 13.13
C GLY A 144 0.76 -9.87 12.89
N GLY A 145 1.64 -9.14 13.59
CA GLY A 145 3.10 -9.15 13.31
C GLY A 145 3.53 -8.26 12.13
N GLN A 146 2.61 -7.48 11.56
CA GLN A 146 2.90 -6.42 10.60
C GLN A 146 2.96 -5.05 11.31
N SER A 147 3.52 -4.04 10.63
CA SER A 147 3.80 -2.71 11.21
C SER A 147 3.57 -1.61 10.18
N TYR A 148 2.39 -1.01 10.25
CA TYR A 148 1.86 -0.02 9.29
C TYR A 148 2.23 1.41 9.70
N LYS A 149 2.53 2.27 8.72
CA LYS A 149 2.74 3.71 8.90
C LYS A 149 1.42 4.45 9.02
N ILE A 150 1.44 5.65 9.58
CA ILE A 150 0.25 6.52 9.62
C ILE A 150 -0.23 6.79 8.20
N GLY A 151 -1.52 6.52 7.94
CA GLY A 151 -2.15 6.60 6.62
C GLY A 151 -2.14 5.31 5.80
N ASP A 152 -1.34 4.29 6.17
CA ASP A 152 -1.40 2.98 5.52
C ASP A 152 -2.75 2.31 5.77
N THR A 153 -3.24 1.57 4.77
CA THR A 153 -4.47 0.76 4.84
C THR A 153 -4.20 -0.71 4.56
N TRP A 154 -4.93 -1.60 5.25
CA TRP A 154 -4.83 -3.05 5.07
C TRP A 154 -6.20 -3.71 5.18
N ARG A 155 -6.29 -4.99 4.81
CA ARG A 155 -7.52 -5.79 4.93
C ARG A 155 -7.34 -6.92 5.93
N ARG A 156 -8.36 -7.19 6.75
CA ARG A 156 -8.43 -8.36 7.65
C ARG A 156 -9.84 -8.97 7.66
N PRO A 157 -10.02 -10.27 7.90
CA PRO A 157 -11.32 -10.83 8.24
C PRO A 157 -11.85 -10.25 9.56
N HIS A 158 -13.17 -10.12 9.70
CA HIS A 158 -13.79 -9.91 11.01
C HIS A 158 -13.61 -11.16 11.90
N GLU A 159 -13.51 -10.97 13.21
CA GLU A 159 -13.15 -12.04 14.17
C GLU A 159 -14.15 -13.21 14.23
N THR A 160 -15.43 -12.95 13.92
CA THR A 160 -16.47 -14.00 13.80
C THR A 160 -16.39 -14.80 12.50
N GLY A 161 -15.54 -14.39 11.55
CA GLY A 161 -15.68 -14.71 10.14
C GLY A 161 -16.90 -14.03 9.50
N GLY A 162 -17.08 -14.26 8.19
CA GLY A 162 -18.27 -13.87 7.43
C GLY A 162 -18.14 -12.60 6.57
N TYR A 163 -17.26 -11.65 6.92
CA TYR A 163 -16.99 -10.46 6.12
C TYR A 163 -15.58 -9.91 6.33
N MET A 164 -15.11 -9.11 5.37
CA MET A 164 -13.80 -8.44 5.40
C MET A 164 -13.92 -7.03 5.97
N LEU A 165 -12.84 -6.57 6.58
CA LEU A 165 -12.64 -5.21 7.08
C LEU A 165 -11.53 -4.52 6.30
N GLU A 166 -11.67 -3.22 6.06
CA GLU A 166 -10.60 -2.31 5.63
C GLU A 166 -10.20 -1.46 6.83
N CYS A 167 -8.93 -1.56 7.22
CA CYS A 167 -8.35 -0.89 8.36
C CYS A 167 -7.42 0.24 7.91
N VAL A 168 -7.24 1.26 8.77
CA VAL A 168 -6.35 2.40 8.54
C VAL A 168 -5.58 2.76 9.81
N CYS A 169 -4.29 3.06 9.66
CA CYS A 169 -3.44 3.52 10.77
C CYS A 169 -3.62 5.01 11.03
N LEU A 170 -4.04 5.36 12.25
CA LEU A 170 -4.20 6.74 12.71
C LEU A 170 -2.98 7.22 13.51
N GLY A 171 -2.36 6.31 14.27
CA GLY A 171 -1.08 6.55 14.95
C GLY A 171 -1.11 7.64 16.01
N ASN A 172 -2.22 7.80 16.75
CA ASN A 172 -2.47 8.84 17.77
C ASN A 172 -1.53 8.77 19.00
N GLY A 173 -0.22 8.90 18.80
CA GLY A 173 0.83 8.77 19.82
C GLY A 173 0.98 7.36 20.43
N LYS A 174 0.19 6.39 19.97
CA LYS A 174 0.04 5.05 20.57
C LYS A 174 -0.09 3.91 19.53
N GLY A 175 0.06 4.21 18.24
CA GLY A 175 -0.22 3.23 17.18
C GLY A 175 -1.71 2.87 17.02
N GLU A 176 -2.62 3.80 17.30
CA GLU A 176 -4.07 3.59 17.17
C GLU A 176 -4.50 3.38 15.72
N TRP A 177 -5.42 2.44 15.49
CA TRP A 177 -5.99 2.12 14.18
C TRP A 177 -7.48 1.83 14.28
N THR A 178 -8.20 1.94 13.16
CA THR A 178 -9.64 1.67 13.09
C THR A 178 -9.98 0.92 11.81
N CYS A 179 -11.11 0.21 11.78
CA CYS A 179 -11.55 -0.59 10.64
C CYS A 179 -13.05 -0.41 10.34
N LYS A 180 -13.41 -0.51 9.06
CA LYS A 180 -14.78 -0.48 8.52
C LYS A 180 -15.07 -1.76 7.74
N PRO A 181 -16.32 -2.27 7.68
CA PRO A 181 -16.66 -3.39 6.80
C PRO A 181 -16.44 -3.08 5.32
N ILE A 182 -16.05 -4.09 4.54
CA ILE A 182 -16.05 -4.09 3.07
C ILE A 182 -17.06 -5.12 2.59
N ALA A 183 -17.88 -4.76 1.60
CA ALA A 183 -18.60 -5.75 0.81
C ALA A 183 -18.01 -5.79 -0.59
N GLU A 184 -17.16 -6.79 -0.86
CA GLU A 184 -16.53 -7.00 -2.17
C GLU A 184 -17.53 -7.48 -3.24
N LYS A 185 -18.71 -7.94 -2.81
CA LYS A 185 -19.84 -8.33 -3.64
C LYS A 185 -21.17 -7.94 -2.98
N CYS A 186 -22.21 -7.77 -3.80
CA CYS A 186 -23.59 -7.67 -3.36
C CYS A 186 -24.34 -8.94 -3.78
N PHE A 187 -25.20 -9.48 -2.91
CA PHE A 187 -26.00 -10.67 -3.23
C PHE A 187 -27.44 -10.29 -3.54
N ASP A 188 -27.91 -10.60 -4.75
CA ASP A 188 -29.28 -10.37 -5.15
C ASP A 188 -30.15 -11.58 -4.84
N HIS A 189 -30.82 -11.55 -3.68
CA HIS A 189 -31.72 -12.61 -3.23
C HIS A 189 -32.84 -12.95 -4.23
N ALA A 190 -33.21 -12.04 -5.14
CA ALA A 190 -34.23 -12.32 -6.16
C ALA A 190 -33.67 -13.04 -7.40
N ALA A 191 -32.37 -12.90 -7.68
CA ALA A 191 -31.67 -13.57 -8.78
C ALA A 191 -30.79 -14.75 -8.32
N GLY A 192 -30.65 -14.96 -7.00
CA GLY A 192 -29.77 -15.98 -6.42
C GLY A 192 -28.28 -15.78 -6.73
N THR A 193 -27.89 -14.58 -7.16
CA THR A 193 -26.59 -14.30 -7.82
C THR A 193 -25.81 -13.22 -7.08
N SER A 194 -24.48 -13.35 -7.03
CA SER A 194 -23.57 -12.34 -6.46
C SER A 194 -22.96 -11.48 -7.57
N TYR A 195 -23.05 -10.17 -7.44
CA TYR A 195 -22.48 -9.17 -8.34
C TYR A 195 -21.31 -8.44 -7.66
N VAL A 196 -20.27 -8.04 -8.40
CA VAL A 196 -19.12 -7.31 -7.84
C VAL A 196 -19.43 -5.81 -7.70
N VAL A 197 -18.68 -5.10 -6.86
CA VAL A 197 -18.86 -3.64 -6.68
C VAL A 197 -18.64 -2.90 -8.00
N GLY A 198 -19.59 -2.02 -8.35
CA GLY A 198 -19.65 -1.30 -9.62
C GLY A 198 -20.38 -2.03 -10.74
N GLU A 199 -20.71 -3.33 -10.57
CA GLU A 199 -21.47 -4.10 -11.58
C GLU A 199 -22.95 -3.68 -11.63
N THR A 200 -23.53 -3.75 -12.83
CA THR A 200 -24.91 -3.34 -13.13
C THR A 200 -25.68 -4.40 -13.89
N TRP A 201 -26.94 -4.67 -13.54
CA TRP A 201 -27.77 -5.69 -14.18
C TRP A 201 -29.25 -5.27 -14.29
N GLU A 202 -29.92 -5.66 -15.39
CA GLU A 202 -31.39 -5.53 -15.51
C GLU A 202 -32.07 -6.66 -14.72
N LYS A 203 -33.14 -6.35 -13.97
CA LYS A 203 -34.01 -7.39 -13.37
C LYS A 203 -35.49 -6.98 -13.29
N PRO A 204 -36.43 -7.95 -13.22
CA PRO A 204 -37.83 -7.67 -12.95
C PRO A 204 -38.06 -7.28 -11.49
N TYR A 205 -38.74 -6.17 -11.27
CA TYR A 205 -39.27 -5.73 -9.98
C TYR A 205 -40.81 -5.91 -9.96
N GLN A 206 -41.31 -6.52 -8.89
CA GLN A 206 -42.72 -6.97 -8.74
C GLN A 206 -43.25 -7.82 -9.92
N GLY A 207 -42.36 -8.45 -10.70
CA GLY A 207 -42.70 -9.34 -11.81
C GLY A 207 -43.10 -8.67 -13.12
N TRP A 208 -43.09 -7.33 -13.23
CA TRP A 208 -43.54 -6.63 -14.45
C TRP A 208 -42.74 -5.36 -14.79
N MET A 209 -42.22 -4.63 -13.81
CA MET A 209 -41.33 -3.49 -14.04
C MET A 209 -39.92 -4.01 -14.33
N MET A 210 -39.21 -3.47 -15.31
CA MET A 210 -37.75 -3.67 -15.39
C MET A 210 -37.03 -2.50 -14.72
N VAL A 211 -35.99 -2.83 -13.95
CA VAL A 211 -35.09 -1.87 -13.31
C VAL A 211 -33.63 -2.26 -13.55
N ASP A 212 -32.79 -1.26 -13.72
CA ASP A 212 -31.34 -1.36 -13.73
C ASP A 212 -30.86 -1.31 -12.28
N CYS A 213 -30.23 -2.38 -11.79
CA CYS A 213 -29.62 -2.43 -10.46
C CYS A 213 -28.10 -2.19 -10.53
N THR A 214 -27.50 -1.78 -9.40
CA THR A 214 -26.07 -1.52 -9.26
C THR A 214 -25.59 -1.96 -7.88
N CYS A 215 -24.47 -2.69 -7.81
CA CYS A 215 -23.82 -3.04 -6.56
C CYS A 215 -22.91 -1.90 -6.10
N LEU A 216 -23.20 -1.31 -4.93
CA LEU A 216 -22.46 -0.17 -4.37
C LEU A 216 -21.42 -0.57 -3.31
N GLY A 217 -21.52 -1.77 -2.72
CA GLY A 217 -20.45 -2.35 -1.88
C GLY A 217 -20.16 -1.63 -0.57
N GLU A 218 -21.06 -0.74 -0.10
CA GLU A 218 -20.92 0.14 1.09
C GLU A 218 -20.87 -0.61 2.43
N GLY A 219 -19.89 -1.50 2.61
CA GLY A 219 -19.70 -2.39 3.76
C GLY A 219 -20.77 -3.49 3.96
N SER A 220 -21.99 -3.25 3.46
CA SER A 220 -23.21 -4.03 3.70
C SER A 220 -23.70 -4.84 2.49
N GLY A 221 -23.01 -4.77 1.35
CA GLY A 221 -23.47 -5.36 0.10
C GLY A 221 -24.63 -4.58 -0.53
N ARG A 222 -24.72 -3.27 -0.25
CA ARG A 222 -25.81 -2.40 -0.70
C ARG A 222 -26.02 -2.46 -2.21
N ILE A 223 -27.25 -2.76 -2.61
CA ILE A 223 -27.75 -2.67 -3.99
C ILE A 223 -28.64 -1.43 -4.09
N THR A 224 -28.53 -0.67 -5.16
CA THR A 224 -29.52 0.34 -5.58
C THR A 224 -30.13 -0.07 -6.92
N CYS A 225 -31.36 0.35 -7.23
CA CYS A 225 -31.98 0.10 -8.53
C CYS A 225 -32.77 1.32 -9.04
N THR A 226 -32.86 1.48 -10.36
CA THR A 226 -33.53 2.61 -11.02
C THR A 226 -34.29 2.14 -12.27
N SER A 227 -35.36 2.85 -12.66
CA SER A 227 -36.05 2.66 -13.94
C SER A 227 -35.61 3.66 -15.01
N ARG A 228 -34.47 4.35 -14.84
CA ARG A 228 -34.03 5.45 -15.71
C ARG A 228 -34.05 5.12 -17.20
N ASN A 229 -33.68 3.89 -17.57
CA ASN A 229 -33.56 3.47 -18.97
C ASN A 229 -34.81 2.73 -19.50
N ARG A 230 -35.90 2.66 -18.72
CA ARG A 230 -37.09 1.83 -19.00
C ARG A 230 -38.40 2.58 -18.76
N CYS A 231 -39.34 2.48 -19.69
CA CYS A 231 -40.72 2.94 -19.50
C CYS A 231 -41.57 1.78 -18.97
N ASN A 232 -41.91 1.82 -17.68
CA ASN A 232 -42.70 0.79 -17.02
C ASN A 232 -44.18 1.20 -17.00
N ASP A 233 -44.96 0.76 -18.00
CA ASP A 233 -46.37 1.12 -18.12
C ASP A 233 -47.24 0.26 -17.21
N GLN A 234 -47.86 0.90 -16.22
CA GLN A 234 -48.70 0.23 -15.23
C GLN A 234 -50.02 -0.31 -15.81
N ASP A 235 -50.53 0.29 -16.90
CA ASP A 235 -51.81 -0.09 -17.50
C ASP A 235 -51.69 -1.41 -18.28
N THR A 236 -50.58 -1.59 -19.00
CA THR A 236 -50.26 -2.83 -19.73
C THR A 236 -49.42 -3.81 -18.90
N ARG A 237 -48.99 -3.42 -17.70
CA ARG A 237 -48.02 -4.15 -16.85
C ARG A 237 -46.81 -4.64 -17.65
N THR A 238 -46.27 -3.77 -18.50
CA THR A 238 -45.20 -4.11 -19.44
C THR A 238 -44.08 -3.07 -19.37
N SER A 239 -42.84 -3.51 -19.52
CA SER A 239 -41.66 -2.65 -19.55
C SER A 239 -41.11 -2.50 -20.96
N TYR A 240 -40.97 -1.26 -21.41
CA TYR A 240 -40.52 -0.87 -22.74
C TYR A 240 -39.13 -0.23 -22.68
N ARG A 241 -38.28 -0.47 -23.68
CA ARG A 241 -37.00 0.22 -23.89
C ARG A 241 -37.23 1.60 -24.52
N ILE A 242 -36.25 2.49 -24.39
CA ILE A 242 -36.29 3.82 -25.03
C ILE A 242 -36.35 3.64 -26.56
N GLY A 243 -37.32 4.29 -27.21
CA GLY A 243 -37.63 4.13 -28.63
C GLY A 243 -38.76 3.14 -28.95
N ASP A 244 -39.10 2.22 -28.04
CA ASP A 244 -40.21 1.28 -28.24
C ASP A 244 -41.56 2.03 -28.37
N THR A 245 -42.44 1.49 -29.21
CA THR A 245 -43.84 1.94 -29.34
C THR A 245 -44.82 0.81 -29.05
N TRP A 246 -45.96 1.13 -28.43
CA TRP A 246 -47.01 0.17 -28.12
C TRP A 246 -48.39 0.83 -28.21
N SER A 247 -49.44 0.01 -28.29
CA SER A 247 -50.82 0.50 -28.19
C SER A 247 -51.44 0.08 -26.86
N LYS A 248 -52.23 0.96 -26.25
CA LYS A 248 -53.10 0.62 -25.09
C LYS A 248 -54.46 1.29 -25.21
N LYS A 249 -55.36 1.02 -24.25
CA LYS A 249 -56.66 1.70 -24.16
C LYS A 249 -56.67 2.68 -23.00
N ASP A 250 -57.32 3.83 -23.18
CA ASP A 250 -57.66 4.71 -22.05
C ASP A 250 -58.83 4.13 -21.22
N ASN A 251 -59.12 4.73 -20.05
CA ASN A 251 -60.25 4.33 -19.19
C ASN A 251 -61.64 4.45 -19.84
N ARG A 252 -61.73 4.97 -21.08
CA ARG A 252 -62.96 5.09 -21.88
C ARG A 252 -62.95 4.12 -23.08
N GLY A 253 -61.93 3.26 -23.19
CA GLY A 253 -61.77 2.26 -24.24
C GLY A 253 -61.14 2.76 -25.55
N ASN A 254 -60.77 4.05 -25.67
CA ASN A 254 -60.16 4.60 -26.88
C ASN A 254 -58.75 4.04 -27.06
N LEU A 255 -58.36 3.72 -28.30
CA LEU A 255 -57.01 3.28 -28.60
C LEU A 255 -56.02 4.47 -28.54
N LEU A 256 -54.97 4.30 -27.75
CA LEU A 256 -53.81 5.18 -27.68
C LEU A 256 -52.61 4.50 -28.33
N GLN A 257 -51.78 5.27 -29.03
CA GLN A 257 -50.45 4.86 -29.47
C GLN A 257 -49.41 5.57 -28.61
N CYS A 258 -48.48 4.82 -28.03
CA CYS A 258 -47.50 5.30 -27.06
C CYS A 258 -46.06 5.09 -27.55
N ILE A 259 -45.13 5.91 -27.04
CA ILE A 259 -43.69 5.83 -27.31
C ILE A 259 -42.86 6.10 -26.04
N CYS A 260 -41.85 5.28 -25.79
CA CYS A 260 -40.93 5.48 -24.67
C CYS A 260 -39.84 6.50 -25.02
N THR A 261 -39.83 7.63 -24.31
CA THR A 261 -38.84 8.72 -24.52
C THR A 261 -37.70 8.72 -23.49
N GLY A 262 -37.84 7.99 -22.38
CA GLY A 262 -36.81 7.83 -21.35
C GLY A 262 -36.59 9.07 -20.49
N ASN A 263 -36.06 10.15 -21.07
CA ASN A 263 -35.82 11.46 -20.44
C ASN A 263 -35.19 11.41 -19.02
N GLY A 264 -34.30 10.45 -18.77
CA GLY A 264 -33.63 10.26 -17.47
C GLY A 264 -34.50 9.74 -16.32
N ARG A 265 -35.79 9.46 -16.55
CA ARG A 265 -36.79 9.05 -15.53
C ARG A 265 -37.72 7.89 -15.94
N GLY A 266 -37.62 7.40 -17.18
CA GLY A 266 -38.56 6.44 -17.76
C GLY A 266 -39.83 7.10 -18.32
N GLU A 267 -39.75 8.32 -18.86
CA GLU A 267 -40.92 9.06 -19.38
C GLU A 267 -41.39 8.53 -20.75
N TRP A 268 -42.70 8.41 -20.94
CA TRP A 268 -43.35 8.06 -22.21
C TRP A 268 -44.45 9.05 -22.58
N LYS A 269 -44.79 9.09 -23.88
CA LYS A 269 -45.92 9.87 -24.41
C LYS A 269 -46.95 8.93 -25.02
N CYS A 270 -48.22 9.32 -25.02
CA CYS A 270 -49.31 8.59 -25.66
C CYS A 270 -50.25 9.56 -26.36
N GLU A 271 -50.60 9.27 -27.62
CA GLU A 271 -51.52 10.05 -28.44
C GLU A 271 -52.74 9.21 -28.82
N ARG A 272 -53.89 9.84 -29.04
CA ARG A 272 -55.10 9.11 -29.46
C ARG A 272 -54.91 8.64 -30.90
N HIS A 273 -54.98 7.34 -31.13
CA HIS A 273 -55.02 6.79 -32.47
C HIS A 273 -56.44 7.01 -33.03
N ALA A 274 -56.65 8.18 -33.62
CA ALA A 274 -57.89 8.51 -34.31
C ALA A 274 -57.97 7.71 -35.62
N SER A 275 -58.74 6.62 -35.60
CA SER A 275 -59.19 6.00 -36.84
C SER A 275 -60.01 7.03 -37.63
N LEU A 276 -59.57 7.33 -38.84
CA LEU A 276 -60.23 8.29 -39.74
C LEU A 276 -61.59 7.74 -40.17
N GLN A 277 -62.64 8.08 -39.41
CA GLN A 277 -64.02 7.86 -39.80
C GLN A 277 -64.40 8.83 -40.92
N THR A 278 -64.07 8.47 -42.16
CA THR A 278 -64.50 9.17 -43.36
C THR A 278 -66.00 9.00 -43.57
N THR A 279 -66.78 9.91 -43.00
CA THR A 279 -68.22 10.04 -43.25
C THR A 279 -68.48 10.64 -44.63
N SER A 280 -68.32 9.84 -45.68
CA SER A 280 -68.63 10.22 -47.05
C SER A 280 -69.31 9.09 -47.82
N THR A 281 -70.58 9.29 -48.15
CA THR A 281 -71.41 8.40 -48.96
C THR A 281 -70.75 8.12 -50.32
N GLY A 282 -70.50 6.85 -50.64
CA GLY A 282 -69.95 6.45 -51.94
C GLY A 282 -70.13 4.95 -52.20
N SER A 283 -70.76 4.60 -53.33
CA SER A 283 -70.89 3.20 -53.74
C SER A 283 -69.59 2.72 -54.40
N GLY A 284 -69.02 1.62 -53.90
CA GLY A 284 -67.81 1.03 -54.46
C GLY A 284 -67.43 -0.25 -53.72
N THR A 285 -67.37 -1.37 -54.43
CA THR A 285 -66.97 -2.67 -53.88
C THR A 285 -65.46 -2.72 -53.66
N VAL A 286 -65.01 -2.41 -52.44
CA VAL A 286 -63.62 -2.67 -52.03
C VAL A 286 -63.51 -4.13 -51.58
N THR A 287 -62.59 -4.86 -52.20
CA THR A 287 -62.37 -6.30 -51.98
C THR A 287 -61.81 -6.61 -50.59
N ASP A 288 -62.18 -7.78 -50.07
CA ASP A 288 -61.66 -8.43 -48.85
C ASP A 288 -60.17 -8.16 -48.57
N VAL A 289 -59.90 -7.25 -47.62
CA VAL A 289 -58.56 -7.04 -47.06
C VAL A 289 -58.31 -8.13 -46.01
N ARG A 290 -58.04 -9.31 -46.54
CA ARG A 290 -57.70 -10.55 -45.85
C ARG A 290 -56.77 -10.29 -44.66
N MET A 291 -57.19 -10.70 -43.46
CA MET A 291 -56.38 -10.61 -42.23
C MET A 291 -55.00 -11.24 -42.44
N ALA A 292 -53.97 -10.41 -42.57
CA ALA A 292 -52.59 -10.83 -42.63
C ALA A 292 -52.13 -11.27 -41.24
N VAL A 293 -52.40 -12.53 -40.90
CA VAL A 293 -51.83 -13.20 -39.72
C VAL A 293 -50.34 -13.33 -39.94
N PHE A 294 -49.60 -12.30 -39.51
CA PHE A 294 -48.15 -12.24 -39.62
C PHE A 294 -47.54 -13.19 -38.59
N GLN A 295 -47.50 -14.49 -38.91
CA GLN A 295 -46.68 -15.45 -38.18
C GLN A 295 -45.22 -14.95 -38.25
N PRO A 296 -44.58 -14.66 -37.11
CA PRO A 296 -43.17 -14.30 -37.13
C PRO A 296 -42.37 -15.54 -37.55
N GLN A 297 -41.80 -15.53 -38.75
CA GLN A 297 -40.70 -16.45 -39.03
C GLN A 297 -39.59 -16.18 -38.01
N PRO A 298 -38.99 -17.23 -37.41
CA PRO A 298 -37.92 -17.07 -36.44
C PRO A 298 -36.73 -16.39 -37.12
N HIS A 299 -36.60 -15.08 -36.90
CA HIS A 299 -35.46 -14.32 -37.39
C HIS A 299 -34.22 -14.85 -36.65
N PRO A 300 -33.12 -15.17 -37.38
CA PRO A 300 -31.86 -15.48 -36.74
C PRO A 300 -31.48 -14.34 -35.78
N GLN A 301 -31.10 -14.70 -34.55
CA GLN A 301 -30.58 -13.73 -33.60
C GLN A 301 -29.39 -13.01 -34.24
N PRO A 302 -29.33 -11.66 -34.26
CA PRO A 302 -28.09 -10.97 -34.60
C PRO A 302 -27.02 -11.43 -33.60
N PRO A 303 -25.78 -11.71 -34.04
CA PRO A 303 -24.77 -12.30 -33.17
C PRO A 303 -24.50 -11.37 -31.98
N PRO A 304 -24.42 -11.90 -30.74
CA PRO A 304 -24.19 -11.08 -29.55
C PRO A 304 -22.76 -10.53 -29.57
N TYR A 305 -22.62 -9.29 -30.04
CA TYR A 305 -21.34 -8.58 -30.14
C TYR A 305 -20.58 -8.64 -28.82
N GLY A 306 -19.35 -9.16 -28.86
CA GLY A 306 -18.46 -9.23 -27.70
C GLY A 306 -18.33 -10.61 -27.04
N HIS A 307 -19.07 -11.64 -27.49
CA HIS A 307 -18.96 -12.98 -26.90
C HIS A 307 -18.21 -13.98 -27.79
N CYS A 308 -17.30 -14.73 -27.19
CA CYS A 308 -16.53 -15.80 -27.82
C CYS A 308 -17.02 -17.16 -27.34
N ILE A 309 -17.24 -18.11 -28.25
CA ILE A 309 -17.72 -19.46 -27.92
C ILE A 309 -16.60 -20.46 -28.19
N THR A 310 -16.36 -21.38 -27.26
CA THR A 310 -15.39 -22.48 -27.43
C THR A 310 -15.97 -23.66 -28.21
N ASP A 311 -15.09 -24.55 -28.69
CA ASP A 311 -15.46 -25.84 -29.28
C ASP A 311 -16.34 -26.70 -28.33
N SER A 312 -16.30 -26.43 -27.03
CA SER A 312 -17.13 -27.06 -25.98
C SER A 312 -18.45 -26.31 -25.69
N GLY A 313 -18.80 -25.28 -26.46
CA GLY A 313 -20.02 -24.50 -26.31
C GLY A 313 -20.03 -23.49 -25.14
N VAL A 314 -18.90 -23.30 -24.45
CA VAL A 314 -18.80 -22.36 -23.33
C VAL A 314 -18.64 -20.93 -23.87
N ILE A 315 -19.44 -20.01 -23.34
CA ILE A 315 -19.50 -18.61 -23.77
C ILE A 315 -18.67 -17.75 -22.83
N TYR A 316 -17.73 -16.98 -23.39
CA TYR A 316 -16.86 -16.03 -22.71
C TYR A 316 -17.15 -14.61 -23.18
N SER A 317 -17.21 -13.65 -22.26
CA SER A 317 -17.32 -12.21 -22.58
C SER A 317 -15.95 -11.60 -22.91
N VAL A 318 -15.93 -10.44 -23.58
CA VAL A 318 -14.70 -9.67 -23.87
C VAL A 318 -13.81 -9.56 -22.63
N GLY A 319 -12.51 -9.82 -22.79
CA GLY A 319 -11.51 -9.75 -21.73
C GLY A 319 -11.43 -11.00 -20.84
N MET A 320 -12.41 -11.91 -20.88
CA MET A 320 -12.31 -13.18 -20.16
C MET A 320 -11.26 -14.10 -20.78
N GLN A 321 -10.59 -14.88 -19.92
CA GLN A 321 -9.55 -15.82 -20.30
C GLN A 321 -9.87 -17.26 -19.86
N TRP A 322 -9.35 -18.24 -20.58
CA TRP A 322 -9.46 -19.67 -20.24
C TRP A 322 -8.25 -20.46 -20.74
N LEU A 323 -7.99 -21.60 -20.10
CA LEU A 323 -7.00 -22.56 -20.56
C LEU A 323 -7.63 -23.52 -21.57
N LYS A 324 -7.01 -23.64 -22.75
CA LYS A 324 -7.33 -24.64 -23.78
C LYS A 324 -6.15 -25.60 -23.91
N THR A 325 -6.40 -26.89 -23.75
CA THR A 325 -5.41 -27.93 -24.05
C THR A 325 -5.40 -28.20 -25.56
N GLN A 326 -4.24 -28.11 -26.21
CA GLN A 326 -4.08 -28.41 -27.63
C GLN A 326 -2.94 -29.43 -27.79
N GLY A 327 -3.29 -30.68 -28.07
CA GLY A 327 -2.35 -31.79 -27.98
C GLY A 327 -1.79 -31.91 -26.56
N ASN A 328 -0.47 -31.88 -26.42
CA ASN A 328 0.22 -31.99 -25.13
C ASN A 328 0.62 -30.62 -24.52
N LYS A 329 0.02 -29.53 -24.99
CA LYS A 329 0.30 -28.14 -24.56
C LYS A 329 -0.92 -27.48 -23.93
N GLN A 330 -0.71 -26.62 -22.94
CA GLN A 330 -1.71 -25.67 -22.47
C GLN A 330 -1.53 -24.30 -23.16
N MET A 331 -2.66 -23.69 -23.50
CA MET A 331 -2.75 -22.39 -24.15
C MET A 331 -3.67 -21.48 -23.33
N LEU A 332 -3.24 -20.26 -23.00
CA LEU A 332 -4.10 -19.24 -22.41
C LEU A 332 -4.81 -18.48 -23.53
N CYS A 333 -6.11 -18.73 -23.68
CA CYS A 333 -6.98 -18.07 -24.64
C CYS A 333 -7.69 -16.89 -24.00
N THR A 334 -7.86 -15.80 -24.76
CA THR A 334 -8.54 -14.56 -24.35
C THR A 334 -9.61 -14.20 -25.38
N CYS A 335 -10.81 -13.83 -24.92
CA CYS A 335 -11.86 -13.30 -25.79
C CYS A 335 -11.60 -11.82 -26.11
N LEU A 336 -11.45 -11.48 -27.39
CA LEU A 336 -11.27 -10.11 -27.87
C LEU A 336 -12.56 -9.48 -28.43
N GLY A 337 -13.69 -10.19 -28.34
CA GLY A 337 -15.00 -9.75 -28.83
C GLY A 337 -15.18 -9.78 -30.35
N ASN A 338 -14.09 -9.71 -31.11
CA ASN A 338 -14.02 -9.99 -32.55
C ASN A 338 -13.40 -11.37 -32.88
N GLY A 339 -12.99 -12.14 -31.86
CA GLY A 339 -12.33 -13.42 -32.01
C GLY A 339 -11.61 -13.86 -30.74
N VAL A 340 -10.85 -14.95 -30.83
CA VAL A 340 -10.07 -15.52 -29.72
C VAL A 340 -8.58 -15.43 -30.05
N SER A 341 -7.78 -14.92 -29.11
CA SER A 341 -6.32 -14.97 -29.16
C SER A 341 -5.81 -15.95 -28.11
N CYS A 342 -5.02 -16.95 -28.52
CA CYS A 342 -4.43 -17.94 -27.62
C CYS A 342 -2.90 -17.87 -27.66
N GLN A 343 -2.27 -17.79 -26.48
CA GLN A 343 -0.82 -17.80 -26.31
C GLN A 343 -0.40 -19.08 -25.57
N GLU A 344 0.75 -19.65 -25.91
CA GLU A 344 1.28 -20.83 -25.23
C GLU A 344 1.75 -20.45 -23.81
N THR A 345 1.29 -21.17 -22.78
CA THR A 345 1.69 -20.92 -21.39
C THR A 345 3.09 -21.50 -21.13
N GLY A 346 4.11 -20.79 -21.61
CA GLY A 346 5.50 -21.21 -21.55
C GLY A 346 6.11 -21.14 -20.16
N LEU A 347 5.87 -22.16 -19.33
CA LEU A 347 6.70 -22.47 -18.16
C LEU A 347 6.95 -23.99 -18.03
N PRO A 348 8.19 -24.46 -18.30
CA PRO A 348 8.79 -25.47 -17.44
C PRO A 348 8.97 -24.90 -16.01
N TYR A 349 9.31 -25.75 -15.04
CA TYR A 349 9.40 -25.45 -13.60
C TYR A 349 8.07 -25.26 -12.86
N LEU A 350 7.39 -26.39 -12.57
CA LEU A 350 6.85 -26.62 -11.22
C LEU A 350 6.68 -28.11 -10.84
N LEU A 351 7.48 -29.00 -11.43
CA LEU A 351 7.63 -30.41 -11.00
C LEU A 351 8.84 -30.57 -10.06
N THR A 352 8.83 -29.90 -8.90
CA THR A 352 9.93 -30.02 -7.92
C THR A 352 9.54 -29.78 -6.45
N VAL A 353 8.25 -29.68 -6.10
CA VAL A 353 7.79 -29.64 -4.70
C VAL A 353 6.55 -30.53 -4.50
N LEU A 354 6.67 -31.82 -4.83
CA LEU A 354 5.71 -32.86 -4.44
C LEU A 354 6.44 -34.13 -4.01
N ASN A 355 7.36 -34.01 -3.05
CA ASN A 355 8.15 -35.13 -2.53
C ASN A 355 8.56 -34.93 -1.06
N ILE A 356 7.60 -34.48 -0.24
CA ILE A 356 7.61 -34.55 1.23
C ILE A 356 6.19 -34.95 1.63
N PHE A 357 6.04 -35.92 2.54
CA PHE A 357 4.79 -36.61 2.91
C PHE A 357 4.18 -37.52 1.83
N LEU A 358 4.90 -38.60 1.51
CA LEU A 358 4.52 -39.94 1.97
C LEU A 358 5.75 -40.84 2.16
#